data_AF-A0A2V2CU30-F1
#
_entry.id   AF-A0A2V2CU30-F1
#
_cell.length_a   1.000
_cell.length_b   1.000
_cell.length_c   1.000
_cell.angle_alpha   90.00
_cell.angle_beta   90.00
_cell.angle_gamma   90.00
#
_symmetry.space_group_name_H-M   'P 1'
#
loop_
_entity.id
_entity.type
_entity.pdbx_description
1 polymer ?
#
loop_
_entity_poly.entity_id
_entity_poly.type
_entity_poly.pdbx_seq_one_letter_code
_entity_poly.pdbx_strand_id
1 'polypeptide(L)'
;MAKGKYEYWITPEGLTLVEGWARDGLTDEQIAHNMGIAYSTLRKWRDTYEALSAALKKGKEVVDFEVENALFRNAIGGDTTAQIFWLKNRRPGKWRDKQNIEVSRPIDDTIKELEAFFDE
;
A
#
# COMPACT_ATOMS: atom_id res chain seq x y z
N MET A 1 -40.62 -2.42 -11.81
CA MET A 1 -39.65 -1.75 -10.93
C MET A 1 -38.37 -1.54 -11.72
N ALA A 2 -37.77 -0.34 -11.70
CA ALA A 2 -36.48 -0.13 -12.33
C ALA A 2 -35.41 -0.90 -11.55
N LYS A 3 -34.64 -1.76 -12.23
CA LYS A 3 -33.54 -2.51 -11.63
C LYS A 3 -32.40 -1.55 -11.28
N GLY A 4 -31.78 -1.75 -10.11
CA GLY A 4 -30.64 -0.95 -9.71
C GLY A 4 -29.42 -1.31 -10.54
N LYS A 5 -28.61 -0.32 -10.95
CA LYS A 5 -27.38 -0.57 -11.73
C LYS A 5 -26.42 -1.59 -11.07
N TYR A 6 -26.49 -1.77 -9.74
CA TYR A 6 -25.65 -2.70 -8.99
C TYR A 6 -25.87 -4.17 -9.37
N GLU A 7 -27.07 -4.54 -9.84
CA GLU A 7 -27.42 -5.93 -10.11
C GLU A 7 -26.49 -6.57 -11.14
N TYR A 8 -26.04 -5.80 -12.14
CA TYR A 8 -25.06 -6.28 -13.11
C TYR A 8 -23.66 -6.42 -12.49
N TRP A 9 -23.25 -5.46 -11.66
CA TRP A 9 -21.88 -5.41 -11.14
C TRP A 9 -21.59 -6.42 -10.03
N ILE A 10 -22.61 -7.15 -9.56
CA ILE A 10 -22.47 -8.30 -8.66
C ILE A 10 -22.54 -9.66 -9.40
N THR A 11 -22.76 -9.66 -10.72
CA THR A 11 -22.70 -10.88 -11.54
C THR A 11 -21.25 -11.30 -11.78
N PRO A 12 -20.98 -12.59 -12.08
CA PRO A 12 -19.64 -13.06 -12.45
C PRO A 12 -19.00 -12.24 -13.59
N GLU A 13 -19.78 -11.83 -14.57
CA GLU A 13 -19.32 -11.05 -15.71
C GLU A 13 -18.92 -9.63 -15.29
N GLY A 14 -19.76 -8.97 -14.50
CA GLY A 14 -19.49 -7.64 -13.96
C GLY A 14 -18.27 -7.63 -13.04
N LEU A 15 -18.14 -8.63 -12.17
CA LEU A 15 -16.98 -8.80 -11.29
C LEU A 15 -15.69 -9.04 -12.08
N THR A 16 -15.76 -9.81 -13.17
CA THR A 16 -14.62 -10.08 -14.04
C THR A 16 -14.10 -8.79 -14.70
N LEU A 17 -15.00 -7.92 -15.18
CA LEU A 17 -14.62 -6.62 -15.74
C LEU A 17 -13.95 -5.72 -14.70
N VAL A 18 -14.53 -5.65 -13.49
CA VAL A 18 -14.00 -4.84 -12.39
C VAL A 18 -12.63 -5.33 -11.94
N GLU A 19 -12.45 -6.65 -11.77
CA GLU A 19 -11.15 -7.24 -11.47
C GLU A 19 -10.13 -6.94 -12.59
N GLY A 20 -10.55 -7.05 -13.86
CA GLY A 20 -9.72 -6.72 -15.02
C GLY A 20 -9.22 -5.28 -15.00
N TRP A 21 -10.11 -4.31 -14.82
CA TRP A 21 -9.72 -2.91 -14.75
C TRP A 21 -8.79 -2.60 -13.57
N ALA A 22 -9.07 -3.19 -12.41
CA ALA A 22 -8.19 -3.04 -11.25
C ALA A 22 -6.79 -3.62 -11.51
N ARG A 23 -6.71 -4.76 -12.21
CA ARG A 23 -5.47 -5.37 -12.66
C ARG A 23 -4.69 -4.50 -13.65
N ASP A 24 -5.40 -3.79 -14.52
CA ASP A 24 -4.81 -2.86 -15.48
C ASP A 24 -4.37 -1.53 -14.82
N GLY A 25 -4.53 -1.39 -13.50
CA GLY A 25 -4.08 -0.23 -12.73
C GLY A 25 -5.05 0.95 -12.71
N LEU A 26 -6.31 0.76 -13.09
CA LEU A 26 -7.32 1.83 -13.02
C LEU A 26 -7.64 2.20 -11.56
N THR A 27 -7.85 3.50 -11.31
CA THR A 27 -8.30 3.99 -10.01
C THR A 27 -9.79 3.70 -9.78
N ASP A 28 -10.23 3.70 -8.52
CA ASP A 28 -11.65 3.50 -8.20
C ASP A 28 -12.55 4.56 -8.88
N GLU A 29 -12.07 5.79 -9.07
CA GLU A 29 -12.77 6.85 -9.80
C GLU A 29 -12.93 6.52 -11.29
N GLN A 30 -11.88 6.00 -11.93
CA GLN A 30 -11.93 5.57 -13.34
C GLN A 30 -12.83 4.35 -13.52
N ILE A 31 -12.78 3.39 -12.58
CA ILE A 31 -13.66 2.23 -12.56
C ILE A 31 -15.12 2.68 -12.39
N ALA A 32 -15.41 3.58 -11.45
CA ALA A 32 -16.75 4.14 -11.27
C ALA A 32 -17.27 4.83 -12.54
N HIS A 33 -16.39 5.56 -13.24
CA HIS A 33 -16.70 6.17 -14.53
C HIS A 33 -17.08 5.12 -15.58
N ASN A 34 -16.29 4.04 -15.73
CA ASN A 34 -16.58 2.93 -16.64
C ASN A 34 -17.89 2.22 -16.31
N MET A 35 -18.23 2.13 -15.02
CA MET A 35 -19.50 1.58 -14.53
C MET A 35 -20.70 2.51 -14.76
N GLY A 36 -20.47 3.75 -15.18
CA GLY A 36 -21.50 4.77 -15.38
C GLY A 36 -22.17 5.21 -14.07
N ILE A 37 -21.41 5.29 -12.98
CA ILE A 37 -21.86 5.69 -11.64
C ILE A 37 -20.93 6.75 -11.04
N ALA A 38 -21.41 7.46 -10.02
CA ALA A 38 -20.55 8.34 -9.24
C ALA A 38 -19.58 7.52 -8.36
N TYR A 39 -18.38 8.04 -8.11
CA TYR A 39 -17.40 7.40 -7.21
C TYR A 39 -17.99 7.10 -5.81
N SER A 40 -18.79 8.01 -5.26
CA SER A 40 -19.47 7.82 -3.97
C SER A 40 -20.45 6.65 -3.99
N THR A 41 -21.04 6.31 -5.14
CA THR A 41 -21.85 5.11 -5.33
C THR A 41 -20.99 3.86 -5.29
N LEU A 42 -19.87 3.84 -6.01
CA LEU A 42 -18.94 2.71 -5.99
C LEU A 42 -18.42 2.44 -4.57
N ARG A 43 -18.06 3.49 -3.84
CA ARG A 43 -17.63 3.39 -2.43
C ARG A 43 -18.69 2.68 -1.58
N LYS A 44 -19.96 3.09 -1.68
CA LYS A 44 -21.06 2.44 -0.95
C LYS A 44 -21.25 0.98 -1.36
N TRP A 45 -21.14 0.68 -2.66
CA TRP A 45 -21.31 -0.69 -3.16
C TRP A 45 -20.20 -1.62 -2.70
N ARG A 46 -18.96 -1.14 -2.60
CA ARG A 46 -17.86 -1.92 -2.01
C ARG A 46 -18.13 -2.29 -0.56
N ASP A 47 -18.71 -1.38 0.21
CA ASP A 47 -19.07 -1.62 1.62
C ASP A 47 -20.29 -2.57 1.74
N THR A 48 -21.15 -2.62 0.72
CA THR A 48 -22.40 -3.42 0.73
C THR A 48 -22.22 -4.81 0.12
N TYR A 49 -21.38 -4.96 -0.89
CA TYR A 49 -21.24 -6.18 -1.69
C TYR A 49 -19.79 -6.69 -1.62
N GLU A 50 -19.56 -7.66 -0.75
CA GLU A 50 -18.22 -8.21 -0.48
C GLU A 50 -17.54 -8.75 -1.74
N ALA A 51 -18.29 -9.36 -2.66
CA ALA A 51 -17.76 -9.90 -3.91
C ALA A 51 -17.12 -8.82 -4.80
N LEU A 52 -17.72 -7.62 -4.85
CA LEU A 52 -17.18 -6.48 -5.61
C LEU A 52 -15.89 -5.97 -4.97
N SER A 53 -15.86 -5.87 -3.64
CA SER A 53 -14.66 -5.49 -2.89
C SER A 53 -13.52 -6.50 -3.09
N ALA A 54 -13.83 -7.80 -3.06
CA ALA A 54 -12.88 -8.88 -3.29
C ALA A 54 -12.30 -8.84 -4.71
N ALA A 55 -13.14 -8.64 -5.74
CA ALA A 55 -12.71 -8.52 -7.13
C ALA A 55 -11.73 -7.34 -7.33
N LEU A 56 -12.05 -6.17 -6.79
CA LEU A 56 -11.16 -5.01 -6.83
C LEU A 56 -9.83 -5.26 -6.14
N LYS A 57 -9.86 -5.84 -4.93
CA LYS A 57 -8.64 -6.13 -4.16
C LYS A 57 -7.74 -7.11 -4.90
N LYS A 58 -8.32 -8.20 -5.41
CA LYS A 58 -7.60 -9.23 -6.16
C LYS A 58 -6.95 -8.67 -7.43
N GLY A 59 -7.64 -7.79 -8.17
CA GLY A 59 -7.05 -7.12 -9.33
C GLY A 59 -5.85 -6.25 -8.94
N LYS A 60 -5.98 -5.46 -7.87
CA LYS A 60 -4.91 -4.55 -7.39
C LYS A 60 -3.64 -5.26 -6.95
N GLU A 61 -3.76 -6.44 -6.33
CA GLU A 61 -2.59 -7.24 -5.91
C GLU A 61 -1.65 -7.58 -7.09
N VAL A 62 -2.20 -7.73 -8.30
CA VAL A 62 -1.40 -8.04 -9.50
C VAL A 62 -0.57 -6.82 -9.93
N VAL A 63 -1.20 -5.65 -10.07
CA VAL A 63 -0.49 -4.44 -10.49
C VAL A 63 0.51 -3.98 -9.43
N ASP A 64 0.18 -4.13 -8.15
CA ASP A 64 1.10 -3.86 -7.05
C ASP A 64 2.36 -4.74 -7.17
N PHE A 65 2.20 -6.04 -7.44
CA PHE A 65 3.32 -6.95 -7.65
C PHE A 65 4.17 -6.59 -8.87
N GLU A 66 3.55 -6.11 -9.97
CA GLU A 66 4.29 -5.64 -11.15
C GLU A 66 5.14 -4.40 -10.83
N VAL A 67 4.57 -3.45 -10.09
CA VAL A 67 5.26 -2.24 -9.64
C VAL A 67 6.41 -2.60 -8.68
N GLU A 68 6.18 -3.51 -7.73
CA GLU A 68 7.23 -4.01 -6.82
C GLU A 68 8.40 -4.64 -7.59
N ASN A 69 8.12 -5.46 -8.59
CA ASN A 69 9.15 -6.07 -9.43
C ASN A 69 9.91 -5.03 -10.26
N ALA A 70 9.22 -4.02 -10.79
CA ALA A 70 9.86 -2.93 -11.52
C ALA A 70 10.79 -2.12 -10.60
N LEU A 71 10.34 -1.79 -9.40
CA LEU A 71 11.15 -1.13 -8.38
C LEU A 71 12.38 -1.96 -8.01
N PHE A 72 12.21 -3.26 -7.83
CA PHE A 72 13.33 -4.18 -7.56
C PHE A 72 14.37 -4.17 -8.69
N ARG A 73 13.93 -4.28 -9.96
CA ARG A 73 14.84 -4.21 -11.12
C ARG A 73 15.59 -2.88 -11.17
N ASN A 74 14.92 -1.76 -10.88
CA ASN A 74 15.57 -0.45 -10.82
C ASN A 74 16.62 -0.37 -9.70
N ALA A 75 16.30 -0.92 -8.52
CA ALA A 75 17.24 -0.99 -7.40
C ALA A 75 18.49 -1.80 -7.75
N ILE A 76 18.33 -2.97 -8.39
CA ILE A 76 19.46 -3.77 -8.88
C ILE A 76 20.23 -3.03 -9.98
N GLY A 77 19.54 -2.24 -10.81
CA GLY A 77 20.12 -1.41 -11.87
C GLY A 77 20.91 -0.19 -11.38
N GLY A 78 20.96 0.07 -10.07
CA GLY A 78 21.76 1.15 -9.50
C GLY A 78 20.97 2.41 -9.13
N ASP A 79 19.64 2.41 -9.21
CA ASP A 79 18.83 3.53 -8.74
C ASP A 79 18.90 3.62 -7.20
N THR A 80 19.64 4.61 -6.69
CA THR A 80 19.87 4.82 -5.26
C THR A 80 18.57 5.01 -4.48
N THR A 81 17.58 5.68 -5.06
CA THR A 81 16.29 5.93 -4.40
C THR A 81 15.52 4.62 -4.24
N ALA A 82 15.44 3.81 -5.30
CA ALA A 82 14.82 2.49 -5.26
C ALA A 82 15.55 1.55 -4.28
N GLN A 83 16.88 1.60 -4.22
CA GLN A 83 17.68 0.87 -3.24
C GLN A 83 17.35 1.28 -1.79
N ILE A 84 17.25 2.59 -1.52
CA ILE A 84 16.87 3.11 -0.20
C ILE A 84 15.48 2.59 0.19
N PHE A 85 14.48 2.73 -0.69
CA PHE A 85 13.14 2.22 -0.42
C PHE A 85 13.12 0.71 -0.19
N TRP A 86 13.82 -0.06 -1.02
CA TRP A 86 13.93 -1.51 -0.87
C TRP A 86 14.52 -1.93 0.48
N LEU A 87 15.61 -1.26 0.91
CA LEU A 87 16.28 -1.55 2.17
C LEU A 87 15.45 -1.14 3.39
N LYS A 88 14.75 0.01 3.32
CA LYS A 88 13.81 0.45 4.38
C LYS A 88 12.67 -0.56 4.57
N ASN A 89 12.18 -1.19 3.50
CA ASN A 89 11.12 -2.19 3.56
C ASN A 89 11.62 -3.59 3.99
N ARG A 90 12.75 -4.07 3.45
CA ARG A 90 13.26 -5.43 3.72
C ARG A 90 14.16 -5.56 4.95
N ARG A 91 14.78 -4.48 5.41
CA ARG A 91 15.70 -4.46 6.57
C ARG A 91 15.41 -3.28 7.51
N PRO A 92 14.18 -3.17 8.04
CA PRO A 92 13.76 -2.00 8.81
C PRO A 92 14.61 -1.75 10.07
N GLY A 93 15.06 -2.79 10.76
CA GLY A 93 15.93 -2.66 11.96
C GLY A 93 17.33 -2.10 11.69
N LYS A 94 17.76 -2.00 10.42
CA LYS A 94 19.04 -1.36 10.05
C LYS A 94 18.85 -0.05 9.31
N TRP A 95 17.73 0.13 8.60
CA TRP A 95 17.56 1.21 7.64
C TRP A 95 16.40 2.16 7.93
N ARG A 96 15.51 1.86 8.91
CA ARG A 96 14.53 2.86 9.38
C ARG A 96 15.25 3.99 10.09
N ASP A 97 14.74 5.20 9.89
CA ASP A 97 15.33 6.41 10.50
C ASP A 97 15.15 6.41 12.04
N LYS A 98 14.06 5.84 12.55
CA LYS A 98 13.82 5.69 13.99
C LYS A 98 14.19 4.28 14.45
N GLN A 99 15.31 4.16 15.15
CA GLN A 99 15.72 2.94 15.86
C GLN A 99 15.36 3.10 17.34
N ASN A 100 14.56 2.19 17.90
CA ASN A 100 14.40 2.10 19.35
C ASN A 100 15.61 1.34 19.88
N ILE A 101 16.58 2.06 20.45
CA ILE A 101 17.75 1.49 21.11
C ILE A 101 17.38 1.35 22.59
N GLU A 102 17.26 0.12 23.08
CA GLU A 102 17.17 -0.14 24.51
C GLU A 102 18.57 0.02 25.12
N VAL A 103 18.76 1.07 25.92
CA VAL A 103 19.99 1.29 26.67
C VAL A 103 19.85 0.57 28.01
N SER A 104 20.58 -0.54 28.19
CA SER A 104 20.53 -1.36 29.41
C SER A 104 21.39 -0.84 30.56
N ARG A 105 22.03 0.32 30.40
CA ARG A 105 22.93 0.91 31.40
C ARG A 105 22.11 1.78 32.36
N PRO A 106 22.42 1.81 33.66
CA PRO A 106 21.84 2.78 34.58
C PRO A 106 22.03 4.20 34.04
N ILE A 107 20.94 4.98 33.98
CA ILE A 107 20.93 6.34 33.44
C ILE A 107 21.97 7.21 34.16
N ASP A 108 22.15 7.00 35.46
CA ASP A 108 23.08 7.73 36.32
C ASP A 108 24.54 7.68 35.86
N ASP A 109 24.99 6.55 35.33
CA ASP A 109 26.38 6.42 34.86
C ASP A 109 26.60 7.20 33.56
N THR A 110 25.57 7.28 32.70
CA THR A 110 25.62 8.02 31.44
C THR A 110 25.58 9.54 31.68
N ILE A 111 24.81 9.99 32.68
CA ILE A 111 24.76 11.40 33.09
C ILE A 111 26.12 11.85 33.64
N LYS A 112 26.75 11.06 34.51
CA LYS A 112 28.08 11.38 35.04
C LYS A 112 29.16 11.43 33.97
N GLU A 113 29.13 10.52 33.00
CA GLU A 113 30.06 10.53 31.85
C GLU A 113 29.86 11.81 30.98
N LEU A 114 28.62 12.26 30.80
CA LEU A 114 28.33 13.50 30.07
C LEU A 114 28.78 14.75 30.84
N GLU A 115 28.47 14.84 32.13
CA GLU A 115 28.91 15.95 33.00
C GLU A 115 30.44 16.08 32.98
N ALA A 116 31.16 14.97 33.16
CA ALA A 116 32.63 14.95 33.10
C ALA A 116 33.21 15.37 31.73
N PHE A 117 32.48 15.14 30.63
CA PHE A 117 32.91 15.54 29.28
C PHE A 117 32.70 17.04 29.00
N PHE A 118 31.71 17.68 29.64
CA PHE A 118 31.44 19.11 29.49
C PHE A 118 32.19 19.99 30.52
N ASP A 119 32.79 19.38 31.53
CA ASP A 119 33.59 20.05 32.56
C ASP A 119 35.11 20.10 32.23
N GLU A 120 35.56 19.56 31.08
CA GLU A 120 36.89 19.77 30.46
C GLU A 120 36.88 20.91 29.43
#